data_AF-J3PL71-F1
#
_entry.id   AF-J3PL71-F1
#
_cell.length_a   1.000
_cell.length_b   1.000
_cell.length_c   1.000
_cell.angle_alpha   90.00
_cell.angle_beta   90.00
_cell.angle_gamma   90.00
#
_symmetry.space_group_name_H-M   'P 1'
#
loop_
_entity.id
_entity.type
_entity.pdbx_description
1 polymer ?
#
loop_
_entity_poly.entity_id
_entity_poly.type
_entity_poly.pdbx_seq_one_letter_code
_entity_poly.pdbx_strand_id
1 'polypeptide(L)'
;MHAKHGSAWADEPRPALVLQILAVNFGLPILYLAVPHAARPWLYRARLLVAGAVALLNVVMARRTAPQNLAVAYAVGLVASWGTIWVFAALVFLRPQFDAERVERRLRPPRPSSSSSSPISARRVSSGIMVAPPPADLASSPVACSTALASFSTAMSVTNGHASNGHALNGHAAANGPSPVLKSRRRKSVRFVVPPDDDVARALVEYDYFWQAFPADAPFVTRLGWAFDYYMAWRGTGWNWAISCLPKFDRPAEPLSGELVKLDSIPLVSHAGHWRHAKNDEFFRARLCNIAIAYLVLDFCAVFMTKDGYFNTGLHDSPPPLYLSSMFPALPPSVLYIYRMILGFLGMLSALTAVFSADQLLRRRLARAFAGGVSSDLWQYPDNFGSFDQLLDHGLAGFWGRG
;
A
#
# COMPACT_ATOMS: atom_id res chain seq x y z
N MET A 1 7.10 -4.50 58.35
CA MET A 1 6.88 -3.23 57.62
C MET A 1 8.05 -2.98 56.68
N HIS A 2 7.93 -3.26 55.38
CA HIS A 2 8.87 -2.75 54.38
C HIS A 2 8.14 -1.69 53.56
N ALA A 3 8.55 -0.43 53.71
CA ALA A 3 7.97 0.67 52.96
C ALA A 3 8.37 0.53 51.48
N LYS A 4 7.40 0.33 50.60
CA LYS A 4 7.59 0.59 49.18
C LYS A 4 7.87 2.09 49.02
N HIS A 5 9.12 2.46 48.78
CA HIS A 5 9.42 3.77 48.20
C HIS A 5 8.86 3.77 46.78
N GLY A 6 7.63 4.26 46.64
CA GLY A 6 7.07 4.63 45.35
C GLY A 6 7.94 5.72 44.77
N SER A 7 8.73 5.38 43.75
CA SER A 7 9.56 6.35 43.05
C SER A 7 8.66 7.34 42.31
N ALA A 8 8.73 8.62 42.68
CA ALA A 8 7.90 9.71 42.15
C ALA A 8 8.13 10.04 40.64
N TRP A 9 8.72 9.10 39.89
CA TRP A 9 9.05 9.18 38.47
C TRP A 9 8.07 8.41 37.57
N ALA A 10 7.03 7.81 38.16
CA ALA A 10 6.13 6.84 37.51
C ALA A 10 4.86 7.44 36.87
N ASP A 11 4.43 8.63 37.31
CA ASP A 11 3.10 9.19 36.99
C ASP A 11 3.11 10.35 35.98
N GLU A 12 4.29 10.83 35.55
CA GLU A 12 4.36 11.86 34.52
C GLU A 12 4.18 11.24 33.12
N PRO A 13 3.11 11.58 32.36
CA PRO A 13 3.06 11.23 30.96
C PRO A 13 4.24 11.92 30.27
N ARG A 14 5.04 11.16 29.52
CA ARG A 14 6.23 11.68 28.83
C ARG A 14 5.91 11.96 27.35
N PRO A 15 5.29 13.10 26.97
CA PRO A 15 5.07 13.43 25.56
C PRO A 15 6.40 13.55 24.81
N ALA A 16 7.48 13.89 25.52
CA ALA A 16 8.85 13.86 25.02
C ALA A 16 9.26 12.48 24.45
N LEU A 17 8.75 11.35 24.98
CA LEU A 17 9.04 10.01 24.47
C LEU A 17 8.45 9.81 23.07
N VAL A 18 7.20 10.26 22.84
CA VAL A 18 6.55 10.17 21.53
C VAL A 18 7.27 11.06 20.51
N LEU A 19 7.62 12.29 20.90
CA LEU A 19 8.41 13.19 20.06
C LEU A 19 9.81 12.62 19.75
N GLN A 20 10.46 11.98 20.72
CA GLN A 20 11.75 11.30 20.53
C GLN A 20 11.62 10.10 19.59
N ILE A 21 10.58 9.26 19.74
CA ILE A 21 10.28 8.16 18.82
C ILE A 21 10.16 8.68 17.39
N LEU A 22 9.38 9.74 17.19
CA LEU A 22 9.17 10.37 15.88
C LEU A 22 10.48 10.95 15.32
N ALA A 23 11.24 11.71 16.11
CA ALA A 23 12.50 12.29 15.69
C ALA A 23 13.55 11.23 15.31
N VAL A 24 13.68 10.16 16.09
CA VAL A 24 14.68 9.10 15.90
C VAL A 24 14.31 8.16 14.76
N ASN A 25 13.09 7.62 14.75
CA ASN A 25 12.69 6.59 13.77
C ASN A 25 12.20 7.16 12.44
N PHE A 26 11.90 8.46 12.36
CA PHE A 26 11.42 9.10 11.13
C PHE A 26 12.24 10.32 10.76
N GLY A 27 12.37 11.30 11.64
CA GLY A 27 13.08 12.55 11.34
C GLY A 27 14.51 12.33 10.85
N LEU A 28 15.31 11.60 11.64
CA LEU A 28 16.72 11.33 11.36
C LEU A 28 16.96 10.58 10.04
N PRO A 29 16.31 9.43 9.73
CA PRO A 29 16.49 8.74 8.45
C PRO A 29 15.94 9.55 7.25
N ILE A 30 14.82 10.26 7.39
CA ILE A 30 14.26 11.10 6.31
C ILE A 30 15.20 12.26 5.97
N LEU A 31 15.76 12.93 7.00
CA LEU A 31 16.75 13.99 6.80
C LEU A 31 18.02 13.48 6.13
N TYR A 32 18.51 12.29 6.50
CA TYR A 32 19.65 11.65 5.83
C TYR A 32 19.36 11.35 4.35
N LEU A 33 18.18 10.80 4.05
CA LEU A 33 17.75 10.49 2.67
C LEU A 33 17.54 11.75 1.80
N ALA A 34 17.21 12.90 2.41
CA ALA A 34 17.05 14.17 1.70
C ALA A 34 18.37 14.84 1.27
N VAL A 35 19.52 14.40 1.82
CA VAL A 35 20.85 14.88 1.42
C VAL A 35 21.41 14.01 0.29
N PRO A 36 21.77 14.57 -0.88
CA PRO A 36 22.38 13.82 -1.97
C PRO A 36 23.70 13.17 -1.53
N HIS A 37 23.70 11.84 -1.47
CA HIS A 37 24.83 11.02 -1.05
C HIS A 37 25.34 10.07 -2.15
N ALA A 38 24.60 9.92 -3.27
CA ALA A 38 25.00 9.06 -4.38
C ALA A 38 26.41 9.36 -4.93
N ALA A 39 26.77 10.64 -5.08
CA ALA A 39 28.08 11.09 -5.55
C ALA A 39 29.13 11.31 -4.43
N ARG A 40 28.83 10.94 -3.17
CA ARG A 40 29.66 11.28 -2.00
C ARG A 40 29.98 10.03 -1.17
N PRO A 41 31.08 9.31 -1.45
CA PRO A 41 31.36 8.01 -0.83
C PRO A 41 31.43 8.03 0.71
N TRP A 42 31.94 9.10 1.31
CA TRP A 42 31.98 9.26 2.77
C TRP A 42 30.57 9.41 3.38
N LEU A 43 29.71 10.19 2.73
CA LEU A 43 28.34 10.45 3.18
C LEU A 43 27.45 9.22 2.95
N TYR A 44 27.68 8.46 1.87
CA TYR A 44 27.06 7.16 1.67
C TYR A 44 27.47 6.18 2.79
N ARG A 45 28.76 6.09 3.15
CA ARG A 45 29.19 5.26 4.30
C ARG A 45 28.54 5.66 5.62
N ALA A 46 28.21 6.95 5.82
CA ALA A 46 27.52 7.43 7.01
C ALA A 46 26.12 6.81 7.23
N ARG A 47 25.50 6.17 6.22
CA ARG A 47 24.24 5.41 6.39
C ARG A 47 24.31 4.35 7.48
N LEU A 48 25.49 3.74 7.67
CA LEU A 48 25.73 2.73 8.72
C LEU A 48 25.78 3.36 10.12
N LEU A 49 26.37 4.55 10.23
CA LEU A 49 26.40 5.32 11.49
C LEU A 49 24.99 5.78 11.87
N VAL A 50 24.22 6.26 10.88
CA VAL A 50 22.81 6.64 11.04
C VAL A 50 21.96 5.44 11.50
N ALA A 51 22.05 4.30 10.80
CA ALA A 51 21.29 3.11 11.15
C ALA A 51 21.69 2.55 12.52
N GLY A 52 22.99 2.51 12.83
CA GLY A 52 23.51 2.11 14.13
C GLY A 52 23.08 3.06 15.26
N ALA A 53 23.03 4.37 15.02
CA ALA A 53 22.54 5.34 15.99
C ALA A 53 21.05 5.14 16.30
N VAL A 54 20.20 4.92 15.28
CA VAL A 54 18.77 4.63 15.52
C VAL A 54 18.58 3.31 16.26
N ALA A 55 19.30 2.25 15.88
CA ALA A 55 19.26 0.97 16.61
C ALA A 55 19.67 1.14 18.09
N LEU A 56 20.76 1.85 18.35
CA LEU A 56 21.23 2.13 19.72
C LEU A 56 20.19 2.92 20.52
N LEU A 57 19.60 3.97 19.93
CA LEU A 57 18.56 4.78 20.57
C LEU A 57 17.29 3.97 20.83
N ASN A 58 16.88 3.08 19.92
CA ASN A 58 15.76 2.17 20.11
C ASN A 58 16.03 1.13 21.22
N VAL A 59 17.25 0.59 21.31
CA VAL A 59 17.66 -0.30 22.41
C VAL A 59 17.69 0.44 23.75
N VAL A 60 18.22 1.67 23.79
CA VAL A 60 18.23 2.52 24.99
C VAL A 60 16.81 2.87 25.42
N MET A 61 15.93 3.21 24.48
CA MET A 61 14.50 3.45 24.72
C MET A 61 13.82 2.22 25.31
N ALA A 62 13.97 1.05 24.68
CA ALA A 62 13.37 -0.20 25.16
C ALA A 62 13.87 -0.59 26.57
N ARG A 63 15.15 -0.35 26.88
CA ARG A 63 15.73 -0.63 28.21
C ARG A 63 15.36 0.39 29.29
N ARG A 64 15.10 1.64 28.93
CA ARG A 64 14.77 2.73 29.89
C ARG A 64 13.28 2.96 30.08
N THR A 65 12.44 2.40 29.23
CA THR A 65 10.99 2.47 29.37
C THR A 65 10.53 1.38 30.33
N ALA A 66 9.98 1.77 31.47
CA ALA A 66 9.28 0.87 32.38
C ALA A 66 7.77 0.91 32.05
N PRO A 67 7.24 -0.04 31.27
CA PRO A 67 5.83 -0.02 30.88
C PRO A 67 4.94 -0.37 32.08
N GLN A 68 3.90 0.43 32.31
CA GLN A 68 2.93 0.18 33.40
C GLN A 68 2.03 -1.05 33.13
N ASN A 69 1.93 -1.50 31.88
CA ASN A 69 1.14 -2.67 31.48
C ASN A 69 1.74 -3.37 30.25
N LEU A 70 1.29 -4.60 29.99
CA LEU A 70 1.77 -5.44 28.89
C LEU A 70 1.52 -4.82 27.50
N ALA A 71 0.43 -4.09 27.30
CA ALA A 71 0.11 -3.46 26.02
C ALA A 71 1.09 -2.32 25.66
N VAL A 72 1.46 -1.49 26.63
CA VAL A 72 2.50 -0.45 26.47
C VAL A 72 3.87 -1.10 26.26
N ALA A 73 4.17 -2.19 26.97
CA ALA A 73 5.41 -2.96 26.76
C ALA A 73 5.52 -3.46 25.32
N TYR A 74 4.44 -4.06 24.81
CA TYR A 74 4.34 -4.54 23.44
C TYR A 74 4.47 -3.41 22.42
N ALA A 75 3.75 -2.29 22.60
CA ALA A 75 3.80 -1.14 21.69
C ALA A 75 5.22 -0.54 21.60
N VAL A 76 5.91 -0.37 22.73
CA VAL A 76 7.29 0.13 22.78
C VAL A 76 8.26 -0.85 22.11
N GLY A 77 8.13 -2.15 22.39
CA GLY A 77 8.95 -3.19 21.76
C GLY A 77 8.73 -3.27 20.25
N LEU A 78 7.47 -3.19 19.79
CA LEU A 78 7.09 -3.18 18.38
C LEU A 78 7.68 -1.97 17.65
N VAL A 79 7.50 -0.75 18.19
CA VAL A 79 8.07 0.48 17.61
C VAL A 79 9.60 0.41 17.54
N ALA A 80 10.26 -0.03 18.62
CA ALA A 80 11.72 -0.17 18.64
C ALA A 80 12.22 -1.18 17.59
N SER A 81 11.55 -2.33 17.48
CA SER A 81 11.96 -3.42 16.59
C SER A 81 11.65 -3.09 15.13
N TRP A 82 10.40 -2.73 14.83
CA TRP A 82 9.94 -2.35 13.49
C TRP A 82 10.69 -1.12 12.96
N GLY A 83 10.85 -0.08 13.77
CA GLY A 83 11.59 1.12 13.40
C GLY A 83 13.05 0.82 13.08
N THR A 84 13.71 -0.03 13.87
CA THR A 84 15.08 -0.47 13.57
C THR A 84 15.15 -1.27 12.27
N ILE A 85 14.26 -2.25 12.07
CA ILE A 85 14.20 -3.06 10.84
C ILE A 85 13.98 -2.15 9.62
N TRP A 86 13.08 -1.18 9.72
CA TRP A 86 12.76 -0.26 8.62
C TRP A 86 13.91 0.69 8.28
N VAL A 87 14.60 1.25 9.29
CA VAL A 87 15.81 2.06 9.06
C VAL A 87 16.90 1.23 8.36
N PHE A 88 17.11 -0.02 8.77
CA PHE A 88 18.09 -0.90 8.11
C PHE A 88 17.66 -1.26 6.68
N ALA A 89 16.37 -1.51 6.45
CA ALA A 89 15.83 -1.71 5.10
C ALA A 89 16.07 -0.48 4.22
N ALA A 90 15.59 0.69 4.62
CA ALA A 90 15.64 1.93 3.84
C ALA A 90 17.06 2.46 3.61
N LEU A 91 17.99 2.27 4.56
CA LEU A 91 19.33 2.87 4.51
C LEU A 91 20.47 1.91 4.19
N VAL A 92 20.36 0.63 4.57
CA VAL A 92 21.47 -0.34 4.47
C VAL A 92 21.24 -1.30 3.31
N PHE A 93 20.07 -1.97 3.29
CA PHE A 93 19.74 -2.99 2.30
C PHE A 93 19.25 -2.40 0.98
N LEU A 94 18.47 -1.32 1.03
CA LEU A 94 18.01 -0.59 -0.15
C LEU A 94 18.96 0.58 -0.48
N ARG A 95 18.89 1.06 -1.72
CA ARG A 95 19.67 2.20 -2.24
C ARG A 95 18.75 3.22 -2.90
N PRO A 96 17.87 3.89 -2.14
CA PRO A 96 16.84 4.78 -2.67
C PRO A 96 17.33 5.77 -3.74
N GLN A 97 18.43 6.50 -3.48
CA GLN A 97 18.92 7.52 -4.41
C GLN A 97 19.49 6.98 -5.73
N PHE A 98 19.68 5.67 -5.85
CA PHE A 98 20.24 5.00 -7.03
C PHE A 98 19.17 4.26 -7.82
N ASP A 99 18.33 3.49 -7.13
CA ASP A 99 17.48 2.48 -7.75
C ASP A 99 15.97 2.80 -7.66
N ALA A 100 15.55 3.74 -6.79
CA ALA A 100 14.14 3.98 -6.53
C ALA A 100 13.54 5.10 -7.40
N GLU A 101 12.40 4.80 -8.00
CA GLU A 101 11.59 5.74 -8.77
C GLU A 101 10.17 5.72 -8.26
N ARG A 102 9.57 6.91 -8.12
CA ARG A 102 8.15 7.06 -7.77
C ARG A 102 7.32 7.56 -8.93
N VAL A 103 6.03 7.27 -8.93
CA VAL A 103 5.07 7.93 -9.80
C VAL A 103 4.84 9.35 -9.26
N GLU A 104 5.16 10.34 -10.09
CA GLU A 104 4.94 11.77 -9.81
C GLU A 104 4.14 12.40 -10.95
N ARG A 105 3.49 13.54 -10.69
CA ARG A 105 2.76 14.30 -11.72
C ARG A 105 3.44 15.64 -12.01
N ARG A 106 3.55 15.98 -13.29
CA ARG A 106 4.05 17.28 -13.75
C ARG A 106 2.98 18.00 -14.55
N LEU A 107 2.93 19.33 -14.43
CA LEU A 107 2.04 20.15 -15.24
C LEU A 107 2.37 19.93 -16.72
N ARG A 108 1.34 19.67 -17.53
CA ARG A 108 1.48 19.53 -18.98
C ARG A 108 1.87 20.89 -19.57
N PRO A 109 2.95 21.00 -20.36
CA PRO A 109 3.32 22.26 -20.97
C PRO A 109 2.19 22.76 -21.89
N PRO A 110 1.95 24.08 -21.97
CA PRO A 110 0.95 24.63 -22.88
C PRO A 110 1.20 24.15 -24.30
N ARG A 111 0.18 23.60 -24.97
CA ARG A 111 0.28 23.38 -26.42
C ARG A 111 0.45 24.75 -27.09
N PRO A 112 1.42 24.93 -28.01
CA PRO A 112 1.46 26.14 -28.81
C PRO A 112 0.13 26.27 -29.55
N SER A 113 -0.53 27.43 -29.41
CA SER A 113 -1.74 27.75 -30.13
C SER A 113 -1.44 27.71 -31.63
N SER A 114 -2.15 26.87 -32.38
CA SER A 114 -2.08 26.86 -33.84
C SER A 114 -2.83 28.05 -34.42
N SER A 115 -2.32 29.26 -34.17
CA SER A 115 -2.81 30.51 -34.76
C SER A 115 -2.16 30.72 -36.13
N SER A 116 -2.59 29.97 -37.13
CA SER A 116 -2.41 30.34 -38.54
C SER A 116 -3.44 29.70 -39.46
N SER A 117 -4.26 30.55 -40.06
CA SER A 117 -5.00 30.27 -41.28
C SER A 117 -4.02 30.23 -42.46
N SER A 118 -3.69 29.04 -42.99
CA SER A 118 -3.31 28.81 -44.40
C SER A 118 -3.13 27.31 -44.71
N PRO A 119 -3.31 26.88 -45.97
CA PRO A 119 -3.48 25.46 -46.30
C PRO A 119 -2.16 24.69 -46.57
N ILE A 120 -2.21 23.38 -46.32
CA ILE A 120 -1.30 22.35 -46.85
C ILE A 120 0.20 22.51 -46.50
N SER A 121 0.60 21.99 -45.33
CA SER A 121 1.74 21.05 -45.25
C SER A 121 1.74 20.31 -43.90
N ALA A 122 1.27 19.06 -43.89
CA ALA A 122 1.12 18.30 -42.65
C ALA A 122 2.42 17.55 -42.26
N ARG A 123 3.18 18.08 -41.29
CA ARG A 123 4.37 17.42 -40.72
C ARG A 123 4.26 17.19 -39.20
N ARG A 124 3.93 15.94 -38.84
CA ARG A 124 4.24 15.13 -37.61
C ARG A 124 4.27 15.80 -36.21
N VAL A 125 3.40 15.33 -35.29
CA VAL A 125 3.71 14.52 -34.05
C VAL A 125 4.29 15.37 -32.89
N SER A 126 3.84 15.34 -31.63
CA SER A 126 2.78 14.59 -30.90
C SER A 126 2.03 15.58 -29.95
N SER A 127 1.06 15.24 -29.10
CA SER A 127 0.43 13.96 -28.73
C SER A 127 -1.10 14.10 -28.71
N GLY A 128 -1.84 12.98 -28.65
CA GLY A 128 -3.31 12.97 -28.66
C GLY A 128 -3.91 12.06 -27.59
N ILE A 129 -4.00 12.56 -26.36
CA ILE A 129 -4.81 11.97 -25.28
C ILE A 129 -6.14 12.74 -25.23
N MET A 130 -7.25 12.03 -25.23
CA MET A 130 -8.56 12.55 -24.82
C MET A 130 -9.02 11.74 -23.61
N VAL A 131 -9.35 12.43 -22.52
CA VAL A 131 -9.91 11.82 -21.30
C VAL A 131 -11.38 11.53 -21.60
N ALA A 132 -11.81 10.27 -21.39
CA ALA A 132 -13.22 9.93 -21.50
C ALA A 132 -14.00 10.48 -20.28
N PRO A 133 -15.22 11.00 -20.45
CA PRO A 133 -16.04 11.38 -19.31
C PRO A 133 -16.37 10.16 -18.43
N PRO A 134 -16.56 10.34 -17.11
CA PRO A 134 -16.93 9.24 -16.22
C PRO A 134 -18.31 8.67 -16.61
N PRO A 135 -18.54 7.36 -16.45
CA PRO A 135 -19.83 6.75 -16.74
C PRO A 135 -20.87 7.22 -15.71
N ALA A 136 -21.85 8.00 -16.18
CA ALA A 136 -23.05 8.31 -15.41
C ALA A 136 -24.03 7.12 -15.46
N ASP A 137 -24.56 6.80 -14.28
CA ASP A 137 -25.87 6.20 -14.03
C ASP A 137 -26.30 4.96 -14.83
N LEU A 138 -25.94 3.79 -14.28
CA LEU A 138 -26.87 2.65 -14.22
C LEU A 138 -27.13 2.29 -12.76
N ALA A 139 -28.09 3.01 -12.16
CA ALA A 139 -28.52 2.80 -10.78
C ALA A 139 -29.77 1.91 -10.73
N SER A 140 -29.60 0.66 -10.27
CA SER A 140 -30.61 -0.16 -9.55
C SER A 140 -29.92 -1.45 -9.10
N SER A 141 -30.15 -2.04 -7.92
CA SER A 141 -30.73 -1.59 -6.64
C SER A 141 -30.14 -2.53 -5.54
N PRO A 142 -30.09 -2.18 -4.24
CA PRO A 142 -29.29 -2.93 -3.27
C PRO A 142 -30.06 -4.09 -2.60
N VAL A 143 -29.36 -5.18 -2.28
CA VAL A 143 -29.76 -6.14 -1.24
C VAL A 143 -28.57 -6.46 -0.35
N ALA A 144 -28.82 -6.59 0.95
CA ALA A 144 -27.80 -6.65 1.99
C ALA A 144 -27.26 -8.07 2.27
N CYS A 145 -26.11 -8.07 2.92
CA CYS A 145 -25.45 -9.14 3.66
C CYS A 145 -26.35 -10.24 4.24
N SER A 146 -25.98 -11.51 4.04
CA SER A 146 -26.18 -12.57 5.05
C SER A 146 -25.26 -13.78 4.87
N THR A 147 -24.78 -14.25 6.01
CA THR A 147 -24.10 -15.51 6.37
C THR A 147 -24.28 -16.76 5.50
N ALA A 148 -23.13 -17.36 5.13
CA ALA A 148 -22.69 -18.75 5.38
C ALA A 148 -23.53 -20.00 5.00
N LEU A 149 -22.76 -21.00 4.51
CA LEU A 149 -22.96 -22.47 4.49
C LEU A 149 -23.84 -23.14 3.41
N ALA A 150 -23.12 -23.88 2.56
CA ALA A 150 -23.41 -25.21 2.02
C ALA A 150 -24.70 -25.48 1.22
N SER A 151 -24.53 -25.83 -0.05
CA SER A 151 -24.86 -27.18 -0.55
C SER A 151 -24.20 -27.48 -1.90
N PHE A 152 -23.75 -28.73 -2.08
CA PHE A 152 -23.27 -29.28 -3.35
C PHE A 152 -24.42 -29.44 -4.35
N SER A 153 -24.15 -29.27 -5.66
CA SER A 153 -24.36 -30.34 -6.64
C SER A 153 -23.78 -30.05 -8.04
N THR A 154 -22.83 -30.90 -8.38
CA THR A 154 -22.38 -31.37 -9.71
C THR A 154 -23.32 -31.17 -10.90
N ALA A 155 -22.77 -30.65 -12.01
CA ALA A 155 -23.08 -31.11 -13.37
C ALA A 155 -21.86 -30.90 -14.30
N MET A 156 -21.35 -31.99 -14.88
CA MET A 156 -20.35 -31.93 -15.96
C MET A 156 -21.05 -31.82 -17.32
N SER A 157 -20.41 -31.17 -18.32
CA SER A 157 -20.09 -31.82 -19.61
C SER A 157 -19.39 -30.87 -20.61
N VAL A 158 -18.11 -31.16 -20.88
CA VAL A 158 -17.48 -31.35 -22.21
C VAL A 158 -18.11 -30.67 -23.46
N THR A 159 -17.32 -29.85 -24.17
CA THR A 159 -16.82 -30.18 -25.54
C THR A 159 -15.78 -29.16 -26.05
N ASN A 160 -14.77 -29.67 -26.76
CA ASN A 160 -13.78 -28.87 -27.50
C ASN A 160 -14.29 -28.54 -28.91
N GLY A 161 -13.86 -27.41 -29.48
CA GLY A 161 -14.13 -27.02 -30.87
C GLY A 161 -12.86 -26.51 -31.58
N HIS A 162 -12.14 -27.40 -32.25
CA HIS A 162 -10.95 -27.09 -33.05
C HIS A 162 -11.30 -27.26 -34.53
N ALA A 163 -11.09 -26.24 -35.36
CA ALA A 163 -11.15 -26.31 -36.83
C ALA A 163 -10.54 -25.03 -37.43
N SER A 164 -9.94 -25.00 -38.63
CA SER A 164 -9.20 -26.00 -39.41
C SER A 164 -8.60 -25.27 -40.62
N ASN A 165 -7.35 -25.54 -41.01
CA ASN A 165 -6.73 -24.90 -42.18
C ASN A 165 -7.39 -25.36 -43.49
N GLY A 166 -7.56 -24.44 -44.45
CA GLY A 166 -7.99 -24.73 -45.82
C GLY A 166 -6.96 -24.26 -46.85
N HIS A 167 -6.45 -25.18 -47.66
CA HIS A 167 -5.53 -24.94 -48.78
C HIS A 167 -6.13 -25.45 -50.09
N ALA A 168 -6.27 -24.58 -51.10
CA ALA A 168 -6.46 -24.87 -52.53
C ALA A 168 -6.64 -23.52 -53.27
N LEU A 169 -6.29 -23.30 -54.55
CA LEU A 169 -5.47 -24.02 -55.53
C LEU A 169 -4.99 -22.99 -56.59
N ASN A 170 -4.06 -23.37 -57.48
CA ASN A 170 -3.44 -22.47 -58.46
C ASN A 170 -4.36 -22.02 -59.61
N GLY A 171 -4.06 -20.84 -60.18
CA GLY A 171 -4.57 -20.40 -61.49
C GLY A 171 -3.64 -19.35 -62.12
N HIS A 172 -3.01 -19.69 -63.25
CA HIS A 172 -2.21 -18.76 -64.06
C HIS A 172 -3.09 -18.01 -65.06
N ALA A 173 -3.00 -16.67 -65.09
CA ALA A 173 -3.31 -15.86 -66.27
C ALA A 173 -2.53 -14.53 -66.19
N ALA A 174 -1.92 -14.10 -67.30
CA ALA A 174 -1.18 -12.85 -67.38
C ALA A 174 -2.09 -11.70 -67.85
N ALA A 175 -2.00 -10.54 -67.19
CA ALA A 175 -2.50 -9.27 -67.71
C ALA A 175 -1.71 -8.10 -67.10
N ASN A 176 -1.07 -7.29 -67.94
CA ASN A 176 -0.42 -6.05 -67.51
C ASN A 176 -1.47 -4.96 -67.27
N GLY A 177 -1.44 -4.35 -66.08
CA GLY A 177 -2.25 -3.16 -65.76
C GLY A 177 -1.76 -2.49 -64.47
N PRO A 178 -1.61 -1.16 -64.42
CA PRO A 178 -1.13 -0.48 -63.23
C PRO A 178 -2.23 -0.42 -62.16
N SER A 179 -2.08 -1.23 -61.10
CA SER A 179 -3.00 -1.20 -59.96
C SER A 179 -2.98 0.17 -59.28
N PRO A 180 -4.14 0.82 -59.04
CA PRO A 180 -4.18 2.04 -58.25
C PRO A 180 -3.77 1.72 -56.81
N VAL A 181 -2.81 2.48 -56.27
CA VAL A 181 -2.35 2.32 -54.89
C VAL A 181 -3.47 2.71 -53.93
N LEU A 182 -4.28 1.72 -53.54
CA LEU A 182 -5.21 1.80 -52.42
C LEU A 182 -4.39 2.03 -51.14
N LYS A 183 -4.17 3.30 -50.83
CA LYS A 183 -3.58 3.75 -49.57
C LYS A 183 -4.50 3.28 -48.44
N SER A 184 -4.19 2.11 -47.87
CA SER A 184 -4.80 1.60 -46.65
C SER A 184 -4.72 2.71 -45.60
N ARG A 185 -5.86 3.36 -45.36
CA ARG A 185 -5.96 4.51 -44.48
C ARG A 185 -5.96 3.97 -43.05
N ARG A 186 -4.79 3.55 -42.57
CA ARG A 186 -4.54 2.98 -41.24
C ARG A 186 -5.19 3.88 -40.20
N ARG A 187 -6.39 3.48 -39.77
CA ARG A 187 -7.25 4.25 -38.87
C ARG A 187 -6.48 4.34 -37.56
N LYS A 188 -5.90 5.50 -37.27
CA LYS A 188 -5.14 5.71 -36.03
C LYS A 188 -6.11 5.45 -34.88
N SER A 189 -5.88 4.38 -34.14
CA SER A 189 -6.60 4.12 -32.90
C SER A 189 -6.31 5.27 -31.94
N VAL A 190 -7.34 6.05 -31.63
CA VAL A 190 -7.29 6.94 -30.46
C VAL A 190 -7.25 5.99 -29.26
N ARG A 191 -6.10 5.91 -28.58
CA ARG A 191 -6.01 5.18 -27.32
C ARG A 191 -6.65 6.08 -26.26
N PHE A 192 -7.91 5.79 -25.96
CA PHE A 192 -8.57 6.35 -24.79
C PHE A 192 -7.86 5.81 -23.56
N VAL A 193 -7.23 6.70 -22.79
CA VAL A 193 -6.72 6.37 -21.46
C VAL A 193 -7.92 6.38 -20.53
N VAL A 194 -8.26 5.23 -19.96
CA VAL A 194 -9.32 5.14 -18.95
C VAL A 194 -8.66 5.51 -17.61
N PRO A 195 -9.07 6.60 -16.95
CA PRO A 195 -8.45 6.98 -15.70
C PRO A 195 -8.67 5.88 -14.65
N PRO A 196 -7.61 5.45 -13.92
CA PRO A 196 -7.73 4.42 -12.89
C PRO A 196 -8.75 4.73 -11.78
N ASP A 197 -8.93 6.00 -11.42
CA ASP A 197 -9.77 6.47 -10.32
C ASP A 197 -10.14 7.96 -10.48
N ASP A 198 -11.04 8.46 -9.62
CA ASP A 198 -11.51 9.86 -9.56
C ASP A 198 -10.38 10.91 -9.48
N ASP A 199 -9.26 10.59 -8.82
CA ASP A 199 -8.20 11.56 -8.57
C ASP A 199 -7.33 11.68 -9.82
N VAL A 200 -6.98 10.56 -10.45
CA VAL A 200 -6.28 10.54 -11.75
C VAL A 200 -7.17 11.11 -12.86
N ALA A 201 -8.48 10.84 -12.86
CA ALA A 201 -9.43 11.41 -13.81
C ALA A 201 -9.41 12.94 -13.80
N ARG A 202 -9.39 13.54 -12.60
CA ARG A 202 -9.29 15.00 -12.42
C ARG A 202 -7.90 15.53 -12.76
N ALA A 203 -6.83 14.85 -12.33
CA ALA A 203 -5.46 15.28 -12.57
C ALA A 203 -5.08 15.27 -14.06
N LEU A 204 -5.56 14.31 -14.85
CA LEU A 204 -5.21 14.16 -16.27
C LEU A 204 -5.61 15.34 -17.18
N VAL A 205 -6.50 16.22 -16.72
CA VAL A 205 -6.85 17.46 -17.42
C VAL A 205 -5.61 18.35 -17.59
N GLU A 206 -4.83 18.51 -16.52
CA GLU A 206 -3.71 19.47 -16.44
C GLU A 206 -2.33 18.80 -16.32
N TYR A 207 -2.27 17.57 -15.83
CA TYR A 207 -1.02 16.89 -15.47
C TYR A 207 -0.76 15.63 -16.30
N ASP A 208 0.52 15.34 -16.51
CA ASP A 208 1.02 14.06 -17.01
C ASP A 208 1.77 13.32 -15.90
N TYR A 209 1.57 12.00 -15.78
CA TYR A 209 2.24 11.14 -14.81
C TYR A 209 3.52 10.54 -15.38
N PHE A 210 4.61 10.54 -14.61
CA PHE A 210 5.93 10.07 -15.01
C PHE A 210 6.67 9.40 -13.84
N TRP A 211 7.64 8.56 -14.16
CA TRP A 211 8.55 7.96 -13.16
C TRP A 211 9.63 8.97 -12.76
N GLN A 212 9.75 9.27 -11.47
CA GLN A 212 10.66 10.24 -10.90
C GLN A 212 11.70 9.55 -10.01
N ALA A 213 12.93 9.47 -10.53
CA ALA A 213 14.13 9.15 -9.75
C ALA A 213 14.44 10.22 -8.69
N PHE A 214 15.43 9.99 -7.83
CA PHE A 214 15.82 10.96 -6.80
C PHE A 214 16.21 12.33 -7.40
N PRO A 215 15.54 13.44 -7.04
CA PRO A 215 15.76 14.74 -7.66
C PRO A 215 16.98 15.44 -7.05
N ALA A 216 18.18 14.96 -7.39
CA ALA A 216 19.45 15.38 -6.78
C ALA A 216 19.67 16.90 -6.81
N ASP A 217 19.38 17.55 -7.95
CA ASP A 217 19.62 18.98 -8.19
C ASP A 217 18.49 19.91 -7.71
N ALA A 218 17.38 19.35 -7.22
CA ALA A 218 16.24 20.14 -6.75
C ALA A 218 16.50 20.84 -5.40
N PRO A 219 15.67 21.82 -4.99
CA PRO A 219 15.72 22.39 -3.65
C PRO A 219 15.61 21.33 -2.55
N PHE A 220 16.17 21.63 -1.36
CA PHE A 220 16.15 20.69 -0.22
C PHE A 220 14.72 20.26 0.16
N VAL A 221 13.74 21.17 0.08
CA VAL A 221 12.33 20.86 0.37
C VAL A 221 11.77 19.79 -0.58
N THR A 222 12.12 19.84 -1.87
CA THR A 222 11.70 18.83 -2.85
C THR A 222 12.32 17.47 -2.55
N ARG A 223 13.63 17.43 -2.21
CA ARG A 223 14.30 16.19 -1.79
C ARG A 223 13.78 15.64 -0.47
N LEU A 224 13.40 16.53 0.47
CA LEU A 224 12.78 16.17 1.74
C LEU A 224 11.39 15.57 1.52
N GLY A 225 10.58 16.14 0.62
CA GLY A 225 9.29 15.57 0.22
C GLY A 225 9.42 14.20 -0.46
N TRP A 226 10.43 14.02 -1.32
CA TRP A 226 10.75 12.73 -1.93
C TRP A 226 11.20 11.70 -0.88
N ALA A 227 12.08 12.09 0.04
CA ALA A 227 12.60 11.23 1.11
C ALA A 227 11.51 10.83 2.13
N PHE A 228 10.63 11.77 2.48
CA PHE A 228 9.48 11.53 3.33
C PHE A 228 8.53 10.52 2.68
N ASP A 229 8.15 10.74 1.42
CA ASP A 229 7.25 9.87 0.66
C ASP A 229 7.84 8.45 0.48
N TYR A 230 9.13 8.33 0.18
CA TYR A 230 9.84 7.03 0.14
C TYR A 230 9.75 6.31 1.49
N TYR A 231 10.07 7.02 2.57
CA TYR A 231 10.17 6.44 3.90
C TYR A 231 8.80 6.12 4.53
N MET A 232 7.75 6.84 4.14
CA MET A 232 6.34 6.55 4.48
C MET A 232 5.70 5.47 3.59
N ALA A 233 6.27 5.16 2.42
CA ALA A 233 5.70 4.19 1.49
C ALA A 233 6.05 2.75 1.91
N TRP A 234 5.66 2.31 3.11
CA TRP A 234 6.02 1.00 3.72
C TRP A 234 5.90 -0.23 2.82
N ARG A 235 5.01 -0.19 1.81
CA ARG A 235 4.75 -1.29 0.87
C ARG A 235 5.17 -0.97 -0.59
N GLY A 236 5.82 0.17 -0.79
CA GLY A 236 6.24 0.68 -2.09
C GLY A 236 5.10 1.11 -3.02
N THR A 237 3.90 1.39 -2.50
CA THR A 237 2.75 1.87 -3.31
C THR A 237 3.14 3.13 -4.07
N GLY A 238 3.14 3.08 -5.40
CA GLY A 238 3.59 4.18 -6.26
C GLY A 238 5.08 4.22 -6.56
N TRP A 239 5.82 3.21 -6.12
CA TRP A 239 7.25 3.07 -6.36
C TRP A 239 7.55 1.85 -7.23
N ASN A 240 8.64 1.90 -7.99
CA ASN A 240 9.10 0.80 -8.85
C ASN A 240 9.41 -0.50 -8.05
N TRP A 241 9.69 -0.37 -6.74
CA TRP A 241 9.94 -1.48 -5.80
C TRP A 241 8.68 -2.04 -5.11
N ALA A 242 7.47 -1.55 -5.44
CA ALA A 242 6.20 -2.04 -4.91
C ALA A 242 6.12 -3.58 -4.80
N ILE A 243 5.71 -4.09 -3.63
CA ILE A 243 5.55 -5.51 -3.34
C ILE A 243 4.65 -6.17 -4.42
N SER A 244 5.01 -7.36 -4.90
CA SER A 244 4.32 -8.05 -6.00
C SER A 244 2.83 -8.31 -5.75
N CYS A 245 2.40 -8.44 -4.49
CA CYS A 245 1.01 -8.66 -4.13
C CYS A 245 0.10 -7.44 -4.31
N LEU A 246 0.64 -6.23 -4.48
CA LEU A 246 -0.15 -5.00 -4.56
C LEU A 246 -0.56 -4.62 -5.99
N PRO A 247 -1.71 -3.95 -6.19
CA PRO A 247 -1.99 -3.20 -7.41
C PRO A 247 -0.89 -2.14 -7.60
N LYS A 248 -0.22 -2.18 -8.75
CA LYS A 248 0.86 -1.26 -9.10
C LYS A 248 0.88 -1.03 -10.61
N PHE A 249 1.49 0.08 -11.01
CA PHE A 249 1.78 0.33 -12.42
C PHE A 249 2.93 -0.56 -12.91
N ASP A 250 2.97 -0.79 -14.22
CA ASP A 250 4.13 -1.35 -14.90
C ASP A 250 5.37 -0.50 -14.63
N ARG A 251 6.49 -1.17 -14.34
CA ARG A 251 7.80 -0.53 -14.21
C ARG A 251 8.19 0.22 -15.50
N PRO A 252 9.01 1.27 -15.41
CA PRO A 252 9.59 1.87 -16.61
C PRO A 252 10.41 0.81 -17.36
N ALA A 253 10.39 0.88 -18.69
CA ALA A 253 11.16 -0.02 -19.55
C ALA A 253 12.67 0.26 -19.44
N GLU A 254 13.02 1.54 -19.27
CA GLU A 254 14.37 2.01 -19.01
C GLU A 254 14.41 2.65 -17.61
N PRO A 255 15.12 2.08 -16.62
CA PRO A 255 15.23 2.66 -15.29
C PRO A 255 15.82 4.06 -15.31
N LEU A 256 15.33 4.94 -14.44
CA LEU A 256 15.78 6.33 -14.25
C LEU A 256 15.56 7.25 -15.47
N SER A 257 14.80 6.80 -16.48
CA SER A 257 14.59 7.51 -17.75
C SER A 257 13.62 8.70 -17.70
N GLY A 258 12.76 8.76 -16.68
CA GLY A 258 11.65 9.72 -16.68
C GLY A 258 10.46 9.31 -17.56
N GLU A 259 10.32 8.03 -17.92
CA GLU A 259 9.21 7.52 -18.77
C GLU A 259 7.83 7.91 -18.21
N LEU A 260 6.90 8.21 -19.12
CA LEU A 260 5.48 8.40 -18.77
C LEU A 260 4.88 7.12 -18.20
N VAL A 261 4.10 7.25 -17.14
CA VAL A 261 3.46 6.11 -16.48
C VAL A 261 2.33 5.56 -17.34
N LYS A 262 2.32 4.25 -17.56
CA LYS A 262 1.27 3.52 -18.29
C LYS A 262 0.04 3.41 -17.39
N LEU A 263 -0.80 4.43 -17.34
CA LEU A 263 -1.92 4.49 -16.38
C LEU A 263 -2.89 3.31 -16.52
N ASP A 264 -3.13 2.81 -17.74
CA ASP A 264 -3.96 1.62 -18.00
C ASP A 264 -3.41 0.32 -17.35
N SER A 265 -2.17 0.30 -16.84
CA SER A 265 -1.54 -0.91 -16.29
C SER A 265 -1.94 -1.25 -14.85
N ILE A 266 -2.46 -0.31 -14.06
CA ILE A 266 -2.79 -0.57 -12.65
C ILE A 266 -4.17 -1.23 -12.50
N PRO A 267 -4.24 -2.52 -12.11
CA PRO A 267 -5.52 -3.21 -11.99
C PRO A 267 -6.32 -2.68 -10.80
N LEU A 268 -7.64 -2.93 -10.79
CA LEU A 268 -8.49 -2.63 -9.63
C LEU A 268 -8.24 -3.62 -8.48
N VAL A 269 -7.96 -4.89 -8.83
CA VAL A 269 -7.64 -5.99 -7.92
C VAL A 269 -6.36 -6.67 -8.42
N SER A 270 -5.39 -6.90 -7.55
CA SER A 270 -4.16 -7.62 -7.88
C SER A 270 -4.39 -9.13 -7.95
N HIS A 271 -3.41 -9.85 -8.52
CA HIS A 271 -3.36 -11.32 -8.46
C HIS A 271 -3.54 -11.86 -7.02
N ALA A 272 -2.99 -11.16 -6.02
CA ALA A 272 -3.04 -11.59 -4.62
C ALA A 272 -4.27 -11.06 -3.87
N GLY A 273 -5.35 -10.68 -4.56
CA GLY A 273 -6.60 -10.22 -3.96
C GLY A 273 -6.53 -8.87 -3.23
N HIS A 274 -5.41 -8.13 -3.31
CA HIS A 274 -5.38 -6.74 -2.82
C HIS A 274 -6.09 -5.85 -3.82
N TRP A 275 -7.05 -5.06 -3.35
CA TRP A 275 -7.85 -4.17 -4.17
C TRP A 275 -7.62 -2.70 -3.84
N ARG A 276 -7.93 -1.82 -4.78
CA ARG A 276 -7.93 -0.36 -4.61
C ARG A 276 -9.32 0.20 -4.87
N HIS A 277 -9.62 1.36 -4.30
CA HIS A 277 -10.86 2.07 -4.58
C HIS A 277 -10.74 2.90 -5.86
N ALA A 278 -11.78 2.89 -6.69
CA ALA A 278 -11.91 3.79 -7.83
C ALA A 278 -12.51 5.16 -7.41
N LYS A 279 -13.35 5.17 -6.36
CA LYS A 279 -14.06 6.38 -5.90
C LYS A 279 -13.63 6.87 -4.53
N ASN A 280 -13.77 8.18 -4.33
CA ASN A 280 -13.39 8.87 -3.09
C ASN A 280 -14.25 8.48 -1.88
N ASP A 281 -15.56 8.46 -2.05
CA ASP A 281 -16.55 8.18 -1.00
C ASP A 281 -16.45 6.74 -0.49
N GLU A 282 -16.34 5.78 -1.41
CA GLU A 282 -16.13 4.36 -1.12
C GLU A 282 -14.88 4.14 -0.26
N PHE A 283 -13.76 4.78 -0.60
CA PHE A 283 -12.53 4.75 0.18
C PHE A 283 -12.71 5.29 1.60
N PHE A 284 -13.28 6.50 1.73
CA PHE A 284 -13.46 7.12 3.05
C PHE A 284 -14.40 6.29 3.92
N ARG A 285 -15.52 5.81 3.37
CA ARG A 285 -16.45 4.93 4.08
C ARG A 285 -15.78 3.63 4.51
N ALA A 286 -15.08 2.94 3.60
CA ALA A 286 -14.42 1.67 3.92
C ALA A 286 -13.36 1.82 5.03
N ARG A 287 -12.51 2.86 4.98
CA ARG A 287 -11.50 3.07 6.03
C ARG A 287 -12.10 3.50 7.37
N LEU A 288 -13.17 4.29 7.38
CA LEU A 288 -13.89 4.63 8.61
C LEU A 288 -14.63 3.41 9.21
N CYS A 289 -15.27 2.59 8.37
CA CYS A 289 -15.89 1.33 8.81
C CYS A 289 -14.84 0.36 9.37
N ASN A 290 -13.68 0.22 8.71
CA ASN A 290 -12.58 -0.61 9.22
C ASN A 290 -12.10 -0.14 10.59
N ILE A 291 -11.93 1.18 10.80
CA ILE A 291 -11.55 1.74 12.11
C ILE A 291 -12.63 1.48 13.16
N ALA A 292 -13.91 1.70 12.83
CA ALA A 292 -15.02 1.49 13.75
C ALA A 292 -15.17 0.02 14.18
N ILE A 293 -15.13 -0.91 13.22
CA ILE A 293 -15.20 -2.36 13.49
C ILE A 293 -13.98 -2.81 14.29
N ALA A 294 -12.78 -2.40 13.87
CA ALA A 294 -11.55 -2.71 14.59
C ALA A 294 -11.54 -2.16 16.02
N TYR A 295 -12.08 -0.96 16.25
CA TYR A 295 -12.24 -0.40 17.59
C TYR A 295 -13.20 -1.23 18.45
N LEU A 296 -14.39 -1.58 17.93
CA LEU A 296 -15.37 -2.40 18.66
C LEU A 296 -14.82 -3.79 19.01
N VAL A 297 -14.10 -4.43 18.09
CA VAL A 297 -13.47 -5.74 18.34
C VAL A 297 -12.30 -5.60 19.31
N LEU A 298 -11.51 -4.53 19.23
CA LEU A 298 -10.40 -4.26 20.16
C LEU A 298 -10.91 -3.99 21.58
N ASP A 299 -12.00 -3.21 21.72
CA ASP A 299 -12.65 -2.94 23.01
C ASP A 299 -13.21 -4.22 23.64
N PHE A 300 -13.93 -5.03 22.84
CA PHE A 300 -14.37 -6.37 23.24
C PHE A 300 -13.19 -7.23 23.72
N CYS A 301 -12.11 -7.32 22.95
CA CYS A 301 -10.92 -8.07 23.35
C CYS A 301 -10.33 -7.51 24.66
N ALA A 302 -10.18 -6.19 24.78
CA ALA A 302 -9.61 -5.54 25.96
C ALA A 302 -10.45 -5.81 27.23
N VAL A 303 -11.78 -5.74 27.15
CA VAL A 303 -12.68 -6.09 28.25
C VAL A 303 -12.51 -7.54 28.67
N PHE A 304 -12.54 -8.49 27.73
CA PHE A 304 -12.43 -9.92 28.04
C PHE A 304 -11.03 -10.30 28.57
N MET A 305 -9.97 -9.70 28.01
CA MET A 305 -8.59 -9.86 28.50
C MET A 305 -8.44 -9.30 29.93
N THR A 306 -9.00 -8.13 30.22
CA THR A 306 -8.96 -7.51 31.56
C THR A 306 -9.66 -8.38 32.63
N LYS A 307 -10.65 -9.19 32.23
CA LYS A 307 -11.36 -10.11 33.14
C LYS A 307 -10.65 -11.46 33.34
N ASP A 308 -9.65 -11.81 32.53
CA ASP A 308 -8.87 -13.05 32.66
C ASP A 308 -7.52 -12.78 33.34
N GLY A 309 -7.26 -13.47 34.45
CA GLY A 309 -6.04 -13.33 35.24
C GLY A 309 -4.75 -13.56 34.46
N TYR A 310 -4.82 -14.33 33.37
CA TYR A 310 -3.66 -14.60 32.49
C TYR A 310 -3.08 -13.32 31.85
N PHE A 311 -3.92 -12.44 31.30
CA PHE A 311 -3.43 -11.23 30.63
C PHE A 311 -2.98 -10.15 31.62
N ASN A 312 -3.51 -10.18 32.84
CA ASN A 312 -3.14 -9.26 33.92
C ASN A 312 -1.84 -9.66 34.64
N THR A 313 -1.59 -10.97 34.83
CA THR A 313 -0.46 -11.49 35.61
C THR A 313 0.66 -12.10 34.78
N GLY A 314 0.37 -12.52 33.53
CA GLY A 314 1.29 -13.29 32.69
C GLY A 314 1.46 -14.75 33.12
N LEU A 315 0.79 -15.22 34.18
CA LEU A 315 0.94 -16.59 34.69
C LEU A 315 0.06 -17.56 33.91
N HIS A 316 0.67 -18.56 33.25
CA HIS A 316 -0.04 -19.58 32.47
C HIS A 316 -1.06 -20.37 33.32
N ASP A 317 -0.74 -20.63 34.59
CA ASP A 317 -1.59 -21.34 35.55
C ASP A 317 -2.77 -20.50 36.09
N SER A 318 -2.98 -19.28 35.57
CA SER A 318 -4.12 -18.44 35.95
C SER A 318 -5.44 -19.15 35.68
N PRO A 319 -6.36 -19.23 36.67
CA PRO A 319 -7.65 -19.91 36.51
C PRO A 319 -8.50 -19.23 35.41
N PRO A 320 -9.45 -19.95 34.80
CA PRO A 320 -10.37 -19.37 33.84
C PRO A 320 -11.22 -18.27 34.48
N PRO A 321 -11.61 -17.23 33.73
CA PRO A 321 -12.43 -16.15 34.24
C PRO A 321 -13.86 -16.61 34.59
N LEU A 322 -14.49 -15.94 35.56
CA LEU A 322 -15.73 -16.40 36.20
C LEU A 322 -16.91 -16.67 35.25
N TYR A 323 -17.02 -15.92 34.14
CA TYR A 323 -18.05 -16.15 33.11
C TYR A 323 -17.82 -17.46 32.35
N LEU A 324 -16.55 -17.86 32.17
CA LEU A 324 -16.16 -19.02 31.40
C LEU A 324 -16.21 -20.27 32.28
N SER A 325 -15.81 -20.18 33.55
CA SER A 325 -15.96 -21.28 34.52
C SER A 325 -17.42 -21.58 34.88
N SER A 326 -18.33 -20.60 34.84
CA SER A 326 -19.76 -20.83 35.09
C SER A 326 -20.48 -21.47 33.89
N MET A 327 -20.10 -21.09 32.65
CA MET A 327 -20.64 -21.72 31.44
C MET A 327 -20.00 -23.09 31.13
N PHE A 328 -18.72 -23.27 31.47
CA PHE A 328 -17.95 -24.49 31.19
C PHE A 328 -17.16 -24.96 32.42
N PRO A 329 -17.80 -25.65 33.38
CA PRO A 329 -17.16 -26.04 34.65
C PRO A 329 -15.96 -26.99 34.51
N ALA A 330 -15.89 -27.74 33.41
CA ALA A 330 -14.84 -28.73 33.12
C ALA A 330 -14.08 -28.40 31.81
N LEU A 331 -13.69 -27.14 31.63
CA LEU A 331 -12.96 -26.73 30.42
C LEU A 331 -11.53 -27.31 30.38
N PRO A 332 -11.12 -28.04 29.31
CA PRO A 332 -9.76 -28.54 29.19
C PRO A 332 -8.71 -27.42 29.09
N PRO A 333 -7.50 -27.58 29.66
CA PRO A 333 -6.43 -26.57 29.59
C PRO A 333 -6.04 -26.17 28.17
N SER A 334 -6.08 -27.11 27.22
CA SER A 334 -5.82 -26.86 25.79
C SER A 334 -6.83 -25.91 25.17
N VAL A 335 -8.12 -26.04 25.53
CA VAL A 335 -9.18 -25.15 25.05
C VAL A 335 -9.04 -23.75 25.66
N LEU A 336 -8.67 -23.65 26.94
CA LEU A 336 -8.37 -22.37 27.59
C LEU A 336 -7.20 -21.64 26.91
N TYR A 337 -6.15 -22.38 26.55
CA TYR A 337 -5.00 -21.85 25.83
C TYR A 337 -5.39 -21.36 24.42
N ILE A 338 -6.13 -22.17 23.65
CA ILE A 338 -6.61 -21.80 22.32
C ILE A 338 -7.49 -20.54 22.39
N TYR A 339 -8.40 -20.45 23.36
CA TYR A 339 -9.22 -19.26 23.60
C TYR A 339 -8.36 -18.01 23.85
N ARG A 340 -7.39 -18.09 24.76
CA ARG A 340 -6.47 -16.97 25.07
C ARG A 340 -5.65 -16.56 23.85
N MET A 341 -5.19 -17.51 23.04
CA MET A 341 -4.46 -17.24 21.80
C MET A 341 -5.34 -16.56 20.75
N ILE A 342 -6.58 -17.03 20.54
CA ILE A 342 -7.53 -16.41 19.61
C ILE A 342 -7.85 -14.97 20.06
N LEU A 343 -8.11 -14.75 21.34
CA LEU A 343 -8.44 -13.41 21.88
C LEU A 343 -7.27 -12.42 21.70
N GLY A 344 -6.04 -12.84 22.04
CA GLY A 344 -4.85 -12.02 21.84
C GLY A 344 -4.54 -11.74 20.37
N PHE A 345 -4.70 -12.73 19.49
CA PHE A 345 -4.52 -12.58 18.05
C PHE A 345 -5.56 -11.65 17.42
N LEU A 346 -6.84 -11.80 17.80
CA LEU A 346 -7.93 -10.94 17.33
C LEU A 346 -7.76 -9.49 17.76
N GLY A 347 -7.35 -9.26 19.02
CA GLY A 347 -7.00 -7.94 19.53
C GLY A 347 -5.84 -7.32 18.75
N MET A 348 -4.79 -8.10 18.46
CA MET A 348 -3.64 -7.65 17.66
C MET A 348 -4.02 -7.30 16.22
N LEU A 349 -4.77 -8.17 15.52
CA LEU A 349 -5.25 -7.90 14.16
C LEU A 349 -6.13 -6.65 14.11
N SER A 350 -7.01 -6.47 15.10
CA SER A 350 -7.87 -5.29 15.20
C SER A 350 -7.04 -4.02 15.40
N ALA A 351 -6.07 -4.03 16.33
CA ALA A 351 -5.16 -2.90 16.54
C ALA A 351 -4.39 -2.53 15.26
N LEU A 352 -3.83 -3.52 14.54
CA LEU A 352 -3.14 -3.29 13.27
C LEU A 352 -4.10 -2.74 12.19
N THR A 353 -5.31 -3.27 12.09
CA THR A 353 -6.34 -2.82 11.14
C THR A 353 -6.73 -1.37 11.38
N ALA A 354 -6.93 -0.97 12.64
CA ALA A 354 -7.21 0.40 13.02
C ALA A 354 -6.04 1.33 12.70
N VAL A 355 -4.81 0.97 13.11
CA VAL A 355 -3.60 1.79 12.89
C VAL A 355 -3.33 2.01 11.41
N PHE A 356 -3.32 0.96 10.58
CA PHE A 356 -3.05 1.12 9.15
C PHE A 356 -4.19 1.87 8.43
N SER A 357 -5.45 1.65 8.81
CA SER A 357 -6.58 2.39 8.22
C SER A 357 -6.54 3.89 8.60
N ALA A 358 -6.16 4.20 9.85
CA ALA A 358 -5.98 5.57 10.32
C ALA A 358 -4.78 6.27 9.64
N ASP A 359 -3.65 5.58 9.47
CA ASP A 359 -2.51 6.08 8.70
C ASP A 359 -2.91 6.41 7.26
N GLN A 360 -3.58 5.50 6.53
CA GLN A 360 -4.04 5.79 5.16
C GLN A 360 -4.93 7.06 5.08
N LEU A 361 -5.85 7.24 6.04
CA LEU A 361 -6.69 8.45 6.12
C LEU A 361 -5.87 9.71 6.45
N LEU A 362 -5.02 9.64 7.48
CA LEU A 362 -4.21 10.76 7.96
C LEU A 362 -3.22 11.21 6.89
N ARG A 363 -2.45 10.28 6.32
CA ARG A 363 -1.46 10.57 5.27
C ARG A 363 -2.11 11.23 4.06
N ARG A 364 -3.29 10.76 3.64
CA ARG A 364 -4.05 11.36 2.53
C ARG A 364 -4.58 12.76 2.84
N ARG A 365 -5.05 12.99 4.07
CA ARG A 365 -5.48 14.32 4.55
C ARG A 365 -4.31 15.29 4.60
N LEU A 366 -3.16 14.88 5.15
CA LEU A 366 -1.94 15.68 5.21
C LEU A 366 -1.40 15.99 3.81
N ALA A 367 -1.36 15.01 2.90
CA ALA A 367 -0.94 15.21 1.52
C ALA A 367 -1.81 16.24 0.78
N ARG A 368 -3.14 16.19 0.98
CA ARG A 368 -4.07 17.22 0.46
C ARG A 368 -3.88 18.60 1.09
N ALA A 369 -3.53 18.67 2.37
CA ALA A 369 -3.36 19.94 3.07
C ALA A 369 -2.04 20.65 2.76
N PHE A 370 -0.93 19.91 2.63
CA PHE A 370 0.42 20.50 2.60
C PHE A 370 1.14 20.48 1.24
N ALA A 371 0.79 19.56 0.34
CA ALA A 371 1.57 19.33 -0.88
C ALA A 371 0.75 19.24 -2.17
N GLY A 372 -0.52 18.81 -2.10
CA GLY A 372 -1.38 18.65 -3.29
C GLY A 372 -0.78 17.74 -4.37
N GLY A 373 0.13 16.84 -4.00
CA GLY A 373 0.87 15.98 -4.92
C GLY A 373 0.21 14.62 -5.15
N VAL A 374 0.91 13.74 -5.85
CA VAL A 374 0.46 12.37 -6.14
C VAL A 374 0.21 11.54 -4.87
N SER A 375 0.88 11.86 -3.75
CA SER A 375 0.60 11.28 -2.43
C SER A 375 -0.81 11.57 -1.88
N SER A 376 -1.70 12.23 -2.64
CA SER A 376 -3.12 12.39 -2.31
C SER A 376 -4.07 11.52 -3.13
N ASP A 377 -3.57 10.88 -4.20
CA ASP A 377 -4.36 10.12 -5.17
C ASP A 377 -4.82 8.76 -4.59
N LEU A 378 -6.01 8.29 -4.98
CA LEU A 378 -6.66 7.09 -4.44
C LEU A 378 -5.83 5.81 -4.57
N TRP A 379 -5.21 5.59 -5.72
CA TRP A 379 -4.46 4.38 -6.02
C TRP A 379 -3.27 4.13 -5.08
N GLN A 380 -2.77 5.13 -4.34
CA GLN A 380 -1.73 4.96 -3.32
C GLN A 380 -2.19 4.16 -2.09
N TYR A 381 -3.50 3.94 -1.93
CA TYR A 381 -4.10 3.42 -0.70
C TYR A 381 -4.88 2.11 -0.90
N PRO A 382 -4.24 1.04 -1.44
CA PRO A 382 -4.85 -0.27 -1.57
C PRO A 382 -5.15 -0.90 -0.20
N ASP A 383 -5.93 -1.98 -0.20
CA ASP A 383 -6.29 -2.68 1.02
C ASP A 383 -5.10 -3.30 1.78
N ASN A 384 -5.19 -3.29 3.10
CA ASN A 384 -4.14 -3.74 4.00
C ASN A 384 -3.89 -5.24 3.92
N PHE A 385 -4.94 -6.07 3.85
CA PHE A 385 -4.81 -7.53 4.04
C PHE A 385 -5.17 -8.35 2.79
N GLY A 386 -5.91 -7.78 1.84
CA GLY A 386 -6.29 -8.49 0.60
C GLY A 386 -7.41 -9.52 0.84
N SER A 387 -7.64 -10.42 -0.11
CA SER A 387 -8.65 -11.47 0.08
C SER A 387 -8.10 -12.67 0.85
N PHE A 388 -8.90 -13.17 1.80
CA PHE A 388 -8.65 -14.42 2.50
C PHE A 388 -8.78 -15.65 1.58
N ASP A 389 -9.53 -15.55 0.48
CA ASP A 389 -9.73 -16.66 -0.47
C ASP A 389 -8.39 -17.17 -1.03
N GLN A 390 -7.40 -16.30 -1.19
CA GLN A 390 -6.04 -16.65 -1.61
C GLN A 390 -5.38 -17.69 -0.70
N LEU A 391 -5.68 -17.67 0.60
CA LEU A 391 -5.18 -18.65 1.56
C LEU A 391 -5.89 -20.01 1.45
N LEU A 392 -7.16 -20.00 1.01
CA LEU A 392 -7.95 -21.22 0.79
C LEU A 392 -7.57 -21.87 -0.55
N ASP A 393 -7.42 -21.08 -1.61
CA ASP A 393 -7.15 -21.55 -2.98
C ASP A 393 -5.71 -21.99 -3.19
N HIS A 394 -4.74 -21.22 -2.70
CA HIS A 394 -3.31 -21.50 -2.90
C HIS A 394 -2.64 -22.18 -1.70
N GLY A 395 -3.27 -22.13 -0.53
CA GLY A 395 -2.76 -22.63 0.73
C GLY A 395 -1.65 -21.77 1.35
N LEU A 396 -1.33 -22.04 2.62
CA LEU A 396 -0.22 -21.35 3.29
C LEU A 396 1.12 -21.90 2.77
N ALA A 397 1.93 -21.03 2.18
CA ALA A 397 3.27 -21.37 1.69
C ALA A 397 4.13 -21.97 2.80
N GLY A 398 4.72 -23.13 2.54
CA GLY A 398 5.52 -23.88 3.53
C GLY A 398 4.71 -24.71 4.55
N PHE A 399 3.38 -24.79 4.44
CA PHE A 399 2.56 -25.64 5.32
C PHE A 399 1.59 -26.57 4.56
N TRP A 400 0.69 -26.03 3.73
CA TRP A 400 -0.16 -26.86 2.84
C TRP A 400 -0.34 -26.30 1.42
N GLY A 401 0.22 -25.13 1.13
CA GLY A 401 0.14 -24.51 -0.19
C GLY A 401 1.08 -25.13 -1.22
N ARG A 402 0.78 -24.91 -2.51
CA ARG A 402 1.68 -25.27 -3.61
C ARG A 402 2.83 -24.27 -3.67
N GLY A 403 4.06 -24.77 -3.53
CA GLY A 403 5.31 -23.98 -3.64
C GLY A 403 5.74 -23.74 -5.08
#